data_AF-A0A9Q8JHF9-F1
#
_entry.id   AF-A0A9Q8JHF9-F1
#
_cell.length_a   1.000
_cell.length_b   1.000
_cell.length_c   1.000
_cell.angle_alpha   90.00
_cell.angle_beta   90.00
_cell.angle_gamma   90.00
#
_symmetry.space_group_name_H-M   'P 1'
#
loop_
_entity.id
_entity.type
_entity.pdbx_description
1 polymer ?
#
loop_
_entity_poly.entity_id
_entity_poly.type
_entity_poly.pdbx_seq_one_letter_code
_entity_poly.pdbx_strand_id
1 'polypeptide(L)'
;MKIGDYKDKDRFLKLFFCLGTAKDLYWSKEALISLVLSILSTVIILMNYQSSLKSDALSLIGLVISGFFAMLGFLIGGLALTIGTLSDDLIRKVDLNGAAKPLMNLIFRFYLIGVVLLFNTINFFFIFLVLIFKFNINKYVWIAWLLGSNYFLFFGLIASVMLMGTNIRILILKSLFLQSK
;
A
#
# COMPACT_ATOMS: atom_id res chain seq x y z
N MET A 1 -10.27 -3.08 23.92
CA MET A 1 -10.47 -4.22 23.00
C MET A 1 -9.31 -5.15 23.19
N LYS A 2 -9.57 -6.39 23.59
CA LYS A 2 -8.54 -7.40 23.83
C LYS A 2 -8.19 -8.10 22.52
N ILE A 3 -7.02 -8.73 22.44
CA ILE A 3 -6.59 -9.46 21.23
C ILE A 3 -7.59 -10.58 20.88
N GLY A 4 -8.19 -11.23 21.89
CA GLY A 4 -9.23 -12.25 21.69
C GLY A 4 -10.47 -11.77 20.92
N ASP A 5 -10.82 -10.48 21.02
CA ASP A 5 -12.00 -9.90 20.34
C ASP A 5 -11.84 -9.81 18.81
N TYR A 6 -10.62 -10.01 18.30
CA TYR A 6 -10.31 -10.01 16.87
C TYR A 6 -10.38 -11.39 16.23
N LYS A 7 -10.38 -12.46 17.03
CA LYS A 7 -10.46 -13.85 16.57
C LYS A 7 -11.81 -14.19 15.91
N ASP A 8 -12.86 -13.42 16.19
CA ASP A 8 -14.20 -13.60 15.60
C ASP A 8 -14.49 -12.61 14.45
N LYS A 9 -13.48 -11.80 14.07
CA LYS A 9 -13.59 -10.74 13.05
C LYS A 9 -12.78 -11.05 11.80
N ASP A 10 -12.70 -12.32 11.42
CA ASP A 10 -11.84 -12.88 10.37
C ASP A 10 -12.00 -12.27 8.96
N ARG A 11 -13.10 -11.55 8.71
CA ARG A 11 -13.35 -10.94 7.40
C ARG A 11 -12.62 -9.62 7.26
N PHE A 12 -11.78 -9.50 6.23
CA PHE A 12 -11.03 -8.28 5.86
C PHE A 12 -11.87 -7.00 6.00
N LEU A 13 -13.10 -7.00 5.47
CA LEU A 13 -14.00 -5.85 5.55
C LEU A 13 -14.40 -5.49 6.99
N LYS A 14 -14.65 -6.48 7.87
CA LYS A 14 -14.96 -6.23 9.28
C LYS A 14 -13.77 -5.60 10.00
N LEU A 15 -12.55 -6.07 9.75
CA LEU A 15 -11.32 -5.49 10.29
C LEU A 15 -11.07 -4.08 9.73
N PHE A 16 -11.27 -3.89 8.42
CA PHE A 16 -11.12 -2.62 7.72
C PHE A 16 -12.00 -1.52 8.31
N PHE A 17 -13.29 -1.80 8.52
CA PHE A 17 -14.22 -0.85 9.14
C PHE A 17 -13.97 -0.70 10.65
N CYS A 18 -13.61 -1.77 11.36
CA CYS A 18 -13.42 -1.72 12.82
C CYS A 18 -12.13 -0.98 13.23
N LEU A 19 -11.10 -0.97 12.39
CA LEU A 19 -9.83 -0.29 12.63
C LEU A 19 -9.80 1.16 12.13
N GLY A 20 -10.80 1.57 11.32
CA GLY A 20 -10.88 2.92 10.78
C GLY A 20 -9.84 3.23 9.71
N THR A 21 -9.21 2.20 9.15
CA THR A 21 -8.09 2.29 8.19
C THR A 21 -8.51 2.89 6.84
N ALA A 22 -9.83 3.00 6.58
CA ALA A 22 -10.36 3.73 5.43
C ALA A 22 -9.97 5.21 5.39
N LYS A 23 -9.79 5.84 6.56
CA LYS A 23 -9.31 7.23 6.65
C LYS A 23 -7.88 7.37 6.16
N ASP A 24 -7.06 6.34 6.33
CA ASP A 24 -5.67 6.34 5.85
C ASP A 24 -5.60 6.32 4.32
N LEU A 25 -6.60 5.72 3.64
CA LEU A 25 -6.64 5.62 2.19
C LEU A 25 -7.10 6.91 1.49
N TYR A 26 -7.99 7.69 2.11
CA TYR A 26 -8.63 8.85 1.46
C TYR A 26 -8.34 10.20 2.11
N TRP A 27 -7.93 10.24 3.38
CA TRP A 27 -7.80 11.50 4.14
C TRP A 27 -6.46 11.66 4.85
N SER A 28 -5.49 10.80 4.55
CA SER A 28 -4.12 10.95 5.02
C SER A 28 -3.40 12.05 4.23
N LYS A 29 -2.35 12.62 4.83
CA LYS A 29 -1.41 13.52 4.12
C LYS A 29 -0.78 12.81 2.92
N GLU A 30 -0.62 11.50 3.02
CA GLU A 30 -0.09 10.62 1.97
C GLU A 30 -1.01 10.61 0.76
N ALA A 31 -2.32 10.39 0.97
CA ALA A 31 -3.33 10.42 -0.09
C ALA A 31 -3.33 11.75 -0.85
N LEU A 32 -3.19 12.89 -0.16
CA LEU A 32 -3.13 14.20 -0.80
C LEU A 32 -1.88 14.35 -1.68
N ILE A 33 -0.71 13.94 -1.18
CA ILE A 33 0.55 13.98 -1.96
C ILE A 33 0.45 13.05 -3.17
N SER A 34 -0.09 11.84 -2.99
CA SER A 34 -0.28 10.86 -4.07
C SER A 34 -1.22 11.39 -5.15
N LEU A 35 -2.26 12.13 -4.77
CA LEU A 35 -3.20 12.76 -5.71
C LEU A 35 -2.54 13.88 -6.52
N VAL A 36 -1.72 14.72 -5.88
CA VAL A 36 -0.96 15.76 -6.61
C VAL A 36 0.01 15.12 -7.61
N LEU A 37 0.75 14.09 -7.19
CA LEU A 37 1.69 13.37 -8.06
C LEU A 37 0.98 12.65 -9.21
N SER A 38 -0.19 12.07 -8.97
CA SER A 38 -0.94 11.37 -10.01
C SER A 38 -1.50 12.31 -11.08
N ILE A 39 -1.93 13.52 -10.70
CA ILE A 39 -2.35 14.55 -11.65
C ILE A 39 -1.16 14.95 -12.52
N LEU A 40 -0.02 15.27 -11.89
CA LEU A 40 1.19 15.68 -12.61
C LEU A 40 1.67 14.59 -13.59
N SER A 41 1.76 13.33 -13.15
CA SER A 41 2.19 12.23 -14.01
C SER A 41 1.24 12.01 -15.18
N THR A 42 -0.07 12.12 -14.94
CA THR A 42 -1.09 11.95 -15.98
C THR A 42 -1.02 13.07 -17.02
N VAL A 43 -0.79 14.32 -16.62
CA VAL A 43 -0.59 15.45 -17.54
C VAL A 43 0.65 15.23 -18.42
N ILE A 44 1.78 14.80 -17.83
CA ILE A 44 3.00 14.51 -18.58
C ILE A 44 2.76 13.41 -19.62
N ILE A 45 2.07 12.33 -19.25
CA ILE A 45 1.74 11.24 -20.19
C ILE A 45 0.86 11.76 -21.34
N LEU A 46 -0.10 12.64 -21.06
CA LEU A 46 -1.00 13.19 -22.07
C LEU A 46 -0.29 14.14 -23.04
N MET A 47 0.63 14.99 -22.55
CA MET A 47 1.42 15.89 -23.39
C MET A 47 2.33 15.13 -24.36
N ASN A 48 2.79 13.94 -23.95
CA ASN A 48 3.68 13.08 -24.74
C ASN A 48 2.91 11.95 -25.45
N TYR A 49 1.59 12.04 -25.60
CA TYR A 49 0.81 11.03 -26.33
C TYR A 49 0.98 11.19 -27.84
N GLN A 50 2.18 10.92 -28.35
CA GLN A 50 2.46 10.76 -29.77
C GLN A 50 2.58 9.27 -30.12
N SER A 51 2.11 8.89 -31.31
CA SER A 51 2.02 7.50 -31.78
C SER A 51 3.36 6.75 -31.84
N SER A 52 4.48 7.46 -31.82
CA SER A 52 5.85 6.93 -31.82
C SER A 52 6.30 6.34 -30.48
N LEU A 53 5.63 6.64 -29.36
CA LEU A 53 6.10 6.28 -28.00
C LEU A 53 5.47 4.99 -27.43
N LYS A 54 4.82 4.17 -28.27
CA LYS A 54 4.13 2.95 -27.81
C LYS A 54 5.09 1.89 -27.25
N SER A 55 6.27 1.70 -27.86
CA SER A 55 7.28 0.74 -27.36
C SER A 55 7.80 1.13 -25.98
N ASP A 56 7.98 2.43 -25.77
CA ASP A 56 8.54 2.97 -24.54
C ASP A 56 7.51 2.90 -23.41
N ALA A 57 6.24 3.18 -23.73
CA ALA A 57 5.13 3.02 -22.80
C ALA A 57 4.98 1.57 -22.31
N LEU A 58 5.10 0.57 -23.19
CA LEU A 58 5.05 -0.85 -22.80
C LEU A 58 6.21 -1.22 -21.87
N SER A 59 7.42 -0.73 -22.17
CA SER A 59 8.61 -0.93 -21.34
C SER A 59 8.45 -0.30 -19.95
N LEU A 60 7.93 0.92 -19.88
CA LEU A 60 7.65 1.62 -18.61
C LEU A 60 6.59 0.91 -17.78
N ILE A 61 5.51 0.40 -18.39
CA ILE A 61 4.51 -0.40 -17.68
C ILE A 61 5.12 -1.69 -17.13
N GLY A 62 5.99 -2.35 -17.91
CA GLY A 62 6.73 -3.52 -17.45
C GLY A 62 7.59 -3.22 -16.22
N LEU A 63 8.31 -2.09 -16.24
CA LEU A 63 9.08 -1.61 -15.09
C LEU A 63 8.18 -1.37 -13.88
N VAL A 64 7.03 -0.71 -14.05
CA VAL A 64 6.08 -0.43 -12.97
C VAL A 64 5.54 -1.73 -12.36
N ILE A 65 5.14 -2.71 -13.18
CA ILE A 65 4.67 -4.02 -12.70
C ILE A 65 5.77 -4.72 -11.87
N SER A 66 7.02 -4.72 -12.36
CA SER A 66 8.14 -5.28 -11.62
C SER A 66 8.37 -4.58 -10.27
N GLY A 67 8.21 -3.26 -10.23
CA GLY A 67 8.26 -2.46 -9.02
C GLY A 67 7.18 -2.82 -8.00
N PHE A 68 5.97 -3.14 -8.45
CA PHE A 68 4.92 -3.63 -7.54
C PHE A 68 5.24 -4.99 -6.91
N PHE A 69 5.81 -5.92 -7.67
CA PHE A 69 6.28 -7.18 -7.10
C PHE A 69 7.39 -6.97 -6.07
N ALA A 70 8.34 -6.06 -6.34
CA ALA A 70 9.37 -5.70 -5.37
C ALA A 70 8.77 -5.09 -4.09
N MET A 71 7.79 -4.17 -4.23
CA MET A 71 7.08 -3.60 -3.09
C MET A 71 6.27 -4.63 -2.30
N LEU A 72 5.62 -5.59 -2.96
CA LEU A 72 4.94 -6.70 -2.28
C LEU A 72 5.92 -7.56 -1.47
N GLY A 73 7.09 -7.87 -2.04
CA GLY A 73 8.17 -8.55 -1.33
C GLY A 73 8.64 -7.77 -0.10
N PHE A 74 8.80 -6.44 -0.24
CA PHE A 74 9.12 -5.55 0.87
C PHE A 74 8.04 -5.57 1.98
N LEU A 75 6.76 -5.52 1.62
CA LEU A 75 5.67 -5.56 2.61
C LEU A 75 5.59 -6.91 3.34
N ILE A 76 5.74 -8.02 2.63
CA ILE A 76 5.74 -9.36 3.22
C ILE A 76 6.94 -9.52 4.15
N GLY A 77 8.14 -9.13 3.71
CA GLY A 77 9.35 -9.16 4.52
C GLY A 77 9.28 -8.22 5.73
N GLY A 78 8.76 -7.00 5.53
CA GLY A 78 8.56 -6.02 6.59
C GLY A 78 7.55 -6.49 7.65
N LEU A 79 6.47 -7.14 7.23
CA LEU A 79 5.50 -7.73 8.14
C LEU A 79 6.10 -8.91 8.91
N ALA A 80 6.85 -9.79 8.24
CA ALA A 80 7.54 -10.91 8.88
C ALA A 80 8.56 -10.43 9.93
N LEU A 81 9.34 -9.39 9.63
CA LEU A 81 10.25 -8.77 10.60
C LEU A 81 9.48 -8.18 11.78
N THR A 82 8.38 -7.47 11.51
CA THR A 82 7.54 -6.88 12.57
C THR A 82 7.03 -7.98 13.50
N ILE A 83 6.40 -9.02 12.96
CA ILE A 83 5.88 -10.14 13.74
C ILE A 83 7.01 -10.87 14.47
N GLY A 84 8.12 -11.18 13.81
CA GLY A 84 9.28 -11.84 14.42
C GLY A 84 9.95 -11.01 15.52
N THR A 85 9.79 -9.69 15.51
CA THR A 85 10.30 -8.84 16.59
C THR A 85 9.38 -8.76 17.81
N LEU A 86 8.10 -9.11 17.68
CA LEU A 86 7.14 -9.13 18.78
C LEU A 86 7.32 -10.40 19.61
N SER A 87 7.76 -10.27 20.87
CA SER A 87 7.79 -11.38 21.81
C SER A 87 6.43 -11.60 22.47
N ASP A 88 6.16 -12.82 22.94
CA ASP A 88 4.93 -13.15 23.68
C ASP A 88 4.73 -12.24 24.90
N ASP A 89 5.82 -11.87 25.58
CA ASP A 89 5.80 -10.90 26.69
C ASP A 89 5.32 -9.51 26.26
N LEU A 90 5.71 -9.07 25.06
CA LEU A 90 5.36 -7.77 24.52
C LEU A 90 3.89 -7.77 24.09
N ILE A 91 3.43 -8.85 23.46
CA ILE A 91 2.01 -9.06 23.11
C ILE A 91 1.14 -9.06 24.39
N ARG A 92 1.57 -9.78 25.43
CA ARG A 92 0.84 -9.85 26.71
C ARG A 92 0.80 -8.49 27.41
N LYS A 93 1.89 -7.74 27.44
CA LYS A 93 1.92 -6.38 28.00
C LYS A 93 1.04 -5.40 27.21
N VAL A 94 1.04 -5.51 25.89
CA VAL A 94 0.18 -4.69 25.01
C VAL A 94 -1.30 -4.98 25.26
N ASP A 95 -1.68 -6.25 25.46
CA ASP A 95 -3.05 -6.63 25.78
C ASP A 95 -3.47 -6.15 27.18
N LEU A 96 -2.59 -6.28 28.18
CA LEU A 96 -2.83 -5.79 29.55
C LEU A 96 -2.96 -4.27 29.62
N ASN A 97 -2.19 -3.53 28.81
CA ASN A 97 -2.24 -2.07 28.76
C ASN A 97 -3.36 -1.52 27.84
N GLY A 98 -4.21 -2.39 27.27
CA GLY A 98 -5.29 -1.97 26.35
C GLY A 98 -4.80 -1.40 25.01
N ALA A 99 -3.51 -1.57 24.69
CA ALA A 99 -2.86 -1.06 23.48
C ALA A 99 -2.88 -2.05 22.30
N ALA A 100 -3.70 -3.11 22.37
CA ALA A 100 -3.86 -4.11 21.31
C ALA A 100 -4.34 -3.50 19.97
N LYS A 101 -5.18 -2.46 20.04
CA LYS A 101 -5.73 -1.81 18.83
C LYS A 101 -4.63 -1.17 17.96
N PRO A 102 -3.69 -0.35 18.49
CA PRO A 102 -2.53 0.13 17.73
C PRO A 102 -1.70 -0.97 17.05
N LEU A 103 -1.43 -2.07 17.75
CA LEU A 103 -0.64 -3.19 17.21
C LEU A 103 -1.36 -3.89 16.06
N MET A 104 -2.66 -4.18 16.24
CA MET A 104 -3.49 -4.75 15.18
C MET A 104 -3.64 -3.80 14.00
N ASN A 105 -3.74 -2.49 14.24
CA ASN A 105 -3.80 -1.50 13.17
C ASN A 105 -2.52 -1.49 12.32
N LEU A 106 -1.35 -1.65 12.94
CA LEU A 106 -0.08 -1.77 12.22
C LEU A 106 -0.06 -2.99 11.30
N ILE A 107 -0.35 -4.17 11.85
CA ILE A 107 -0.37 -5.43 11.09
C ILE A 107 -1.37 -5.34 9.93
N PHE A 108 -2.53 -4.76 10.20
CA PHE A 108 -3.57 -4.60 9.19
C PHE A 108 -3.21 -3.59 8.10
N ARG A 109 -2.41 -2.55 8.40
CA ARG A 109 -1.89 -1.62 7.39
C ARG A 109 -0.98 -2.31 6.38
N PHE A 110 -0.11 -3.23 6.81
CA PHE A 110 0.67 -4.07 5.87
C PHE A 110 -0.24 -4.86 4.93
N TYR A 111 -1.29 -5.49 5.48
CA TYR A 111 -2.25 -6.25 4.69
C TYR A 111 -3.01 -5.37 3.70
N LEU A 112 -3.51 -4.21 4.15
CA LEU A 112 -4.25 -3.27 3.31
C LEU A 112 -3.42 -2.76 2.13
N ILE A 113 -2.18 -2.32 2.39
CA ILE A 113 -1.31 -1.82 1.34
C ILE A 113 -0.95 -2.97 0.37
N GLY A 114 -0.73 -4.18 0.86
CA GLY A 114 -0.54 -5.36 0.03
C GLY A 114 -1.72 -5.63 -0.92
N VAL A 115 -2.96 -5.53 -0.44
CA VAL A 115 -4.17 -5.67 -1.26
C VAL A 115 -4.25 -4.57 -2.32
N VAL A 116 -3.97 -3.32 -1.95
CA VAL A 116 -3.97 -2.19 -2.89
C VAL A 116 -2.92 -2.38 -3.98
N LEU A 117 -1.71 -2.80 -3.62
CA LEU A 117 -0.65 -3.07 -4.59
C LEU A 117 -1.02 -4.23 -5.52
N LEU A 118 -1.57 -5.33 -4.99
CA LEU A 118 -2.00 -6.46 -5.81
C LEU A 118 -3.09 -6.05 -6.81
N PHE A 119 -4.10 -5.31 -6.35
CA PHE A 119 -5.13 -4.75 -7.21
C PHE A 119 -4.51 -3.86 -8.30
N ASN A 120 -3.54 -3.03 -7.94
CA ASN A 120 -2.89 -2.16 -8.91
C ASN A 120 -2.02 -2.93 -9.91
N THR A 121 -1.34 -4.00 -9.50
CA THR A 121 -0.60 -4.88 -10.41
C THR A 121 -1.52 -5.48 -11.47
N ILE A 122 -2.67 -6.01 -11.05
CA ILE A 122 -3.69 -6.55 -11.97
C ILE A 122 -4.19 -5.44 -12.90
N ASN A 123 -4.46 -4.26 -12.35
CA ASN A 123 -4.93 -3.10 -13.11
C ASN A 123 -3.92 -2.64 -14.19
N PHE A 124 -2.62 -2.56 -13.86
CA PHE A 124 -1.57 -2.23 -14.84
C PHE A 124 -1.38 -3.34 -15.88
N PHE A 125 -1.61 -4.60 -15.52
CA PHE A 125 -1.65 -5.70 -16.49
C PHE A 125 -2.80 -5.52 -17.50
N PHE A 126 -3.98 -5.05 -17.08
CA PHE A 126 -5.06 -4.69 -18.01
C PHE A 126 -4.69 -3.51 -18.92
N ILE A 127 -4.04 -2.46 -18.39
CA ILE A 127 -3.55 -1.33 -19.20
C ILE A 127 -2.57 -1.83 -20.28
N PHE A 128 -1.67 -2.74 -19.91
CA PHE A 128 -0.73 -3.37 -20.84
C PHE A 128 -1.46 -4.12 -21.97
N LEU A 129 -2.47 -4.94 -21.65
CA LEU A 129 -3.28 -5.63 -22.65
C LEU A 129 -4.03 -4.65 -23.57
N VAL A 130 -4.62 -3.58 -23.01
CA VAL A 130 -5.32 -2.56 -23.79
C VAL A 130 -4.40 -1.92 -24.83
N LEU A 131 -3.16 -1.59 -24.44
CA LEU A 131 -2.17 -1.02 -25.35
C LEU A 131 -1.75 -2.00 -26.45
N ILE A 132 -1.61 -3.29 -26.14
CA ILE A 132 -1.26 -4.31 -27.15
C ILE A 132 -2.38 -4.47 -28.18
N PHE A 133 -3.60 -4.76 -27.72
CA PHE A 133 -4.74 -5.11 -28.57
C PHE A 133 -5.44 -3.90 -29.21
N LYS A 134 -5.02 -2.67 -28.90
CA LYS A 134 -5.57 -1.42 -29.46
C LYS A 134 -7.09 -1.32 -29.26
N PHE A 135 -7.58 -1.63 -28.06
CA PHE A 135 -8.99 -1.43 -27.76
C PHE A 135 -9.36 0.06 -27.92
N ASN A 136 -10.46 0.32 -28.62
CA ASN A 136 -10.94 1.68 -28.88
C ASN A 136 -11.72 2.20 -27.66
N ILE A 137 -10.98 2.59 -26.62
CA ILE A 137 -11.54 3.14 -25.38
C ILE A 137 -11.75 4.65 -25.54
N ASN A 138 -12.89 5.16 -25.05
CA ASN A 138 -13.16 6.59 -25.01
C ASN A 138 -12.03 7.34 -24.28
N LYS A 139 -11.50 8.40 -24.89
CA LYS A 139 -10.41 9.24 -24.35
C LYS A 139 -10.67 9.70 -22.91
N TYR A 140 -11.89 10.08 -22.55
CA TYR A 140 -12.21 10.53 -21.19
C TYR A 140 -12.13 9.40 -20.18
N VAL A 141 -12.59 8.21 -20.56
CA VAL A 141 -12.51 7.00 -19.72
C VAL A 141 -11.04 6.58 -19.54
N TRP A 142 -10.24 6.68 -20.60
CA TRP A 142 -8.80 6.40 -20.54
C TRP A 142 -8.05 7.33 -19.58
N ILE A 143 -8.33 8.63 -19.63
CA ILE A 143 -7.73 9.61 -18.72
C ILE A 143 -8.12 9.34 -17.27
N ALA A 144 -9.41 9.11 -17.00
CA ALA A 144 -9.89 8.82 -15.65
C ALA A 144 -9.25 7.53 -15.09
N TRP A 145 -9.11 6.51 -15.94
CA TRP A 145 -8.49 5.25 -15.58
C TRP A 145 -6.98 5.41 -15.28
N LEU A 146 -6.24 6.12 -16.14
CA LEU A 146 -4.83 6.42 -15.90
C LEU A 146 -4.62 7.22 -14.61
N LEU A 147 -5.45 8.22 -14.35
CA LEU A 147 -5.39 9.03 -13.13
C LEU A 147 -5.57 8.17 -11.88
N GLY A 148 -6.59 7.31 -11.87
CA GLY A 148 -6.84 6.38 -10.76
C GLY A 148 -5.69 5.40 -10.55
N SER A 149 -5.11 4.88 -11.63
CA SER A 149 -4.02 3.91 -11.58
C SER A 149 -2.73 4.54 -11.04
N ASN A 150 -2.42 5.76 -11.49
CA ASN A 150 -1.29 6.55 -10.99
C ASN A 150 -1.48 6.96 -9.53
N TYR A 151 -2.70 7.26 -9.11
CA TYR A 151 -3.00 7.54 -7.70
C TYR A 151 -2.62 6.37 -6.80
N PHE A 152 -3.10 5.16 -7.12
CA PHE A 152 -2.78 3.96 -6.33
C PHE A 152 -1.29 3.59 -6.40
N LEU A 153 -0.60 3.93 -7.49
CA LEU A 153 0.84 3.74 -7.63
C LEU A 153 1.61 4.59 -6.60
N PHE A 154 1.37 5.91 -6.60
CA PHE A 154 2.07 6.80 -5.68
C PHE A 154 1.63 6.58 -4.23
N PHE A 155 0.36 6.26 -4.00
CA PHE A 155 -0.13 5.91 -2.68
C PHE A 155 0.59 4.67 -2.14
N GLY A 156 0.68 3.59 -2.93
CA GLY A 156 1.39 2.37 -2.53
C GLY A 156 2.86 2.61 -2.21
N LEU A 157 3.55 3.43 -3.02
CA LEU A 157 4.96 3.79 -2.80
C LEU A 157 5.14 4.55 -1.48
N ILE A 158 4.40 5.65 -1.29
CA ILE A 158 4.54 6.50 -0.10
C ILE A 158 4.15 5.71 1.16
N ALA A 159 3.04 4.97 1.11
CA ALA A 159 2.57 4.18 2.25
C ALA A 159 3.56 3.08 2.65
N SER A 160 4.25 2.46 1.68
CA SER A 160 5.31 1.48 1.94
C SER A 160 6.50 2.09 2.67
N VAL A 161 6.95 3.29 2.26
CA VAL A 161 8.04 4.02 2.94
C VAL A 161 7.64 4.40 4.37
N MET A 162 6.39 4.81 4.59
CA MET A 162 5.88 5.15 5.92
C MET A 162 5.79 3.95 6.86
N LEU A 163 5.43 2.77 6.32
CA LEU A 163 5.51 1.51 7.08
C LEU A 163 6.94 1.17 7.49
N MET A 164 7.92 1.40 6.61
CA MET A 164 9.34 1.24 6.95
C MET A 164 9.74 2.09 8.16
N GLY A 165 9.36 3.37 8.15
CA GLY A 165 9.60 4.28 9.26
C GLY A 165 8.94 3.82 10.56
N THR A 166 7.77 3.18 10.47
CA THR A 166 7.07 2.62 11.62
C THR A 166 7.79 1.39 12.19
N ASN A 167 8.29 0.50 11.34
CA ASN A 167 9.08 -0.66 11.76
C ASN A 167 10.37 -0.25 12.48
N ILE A 168 11.06 0.78 11.99
CA ILE A 168 12.26 1.33 12.64
C ILE A 168 11.93 1.82 14.05
N ARG A 169 10.82 2.54 14.23
CA ARG A 169 10.40 3.03 15.56
C ARG A 169 10.12 1.89 16.53
N ILE A 170 9.51 0.80 16.05
CA ILE A 170 9.24 -0.38 16.87
C ILE A 170 10.53 -1.08 17.26
N LEU A 171 11.49 -1.20 16.33
CA LEU A 171 12.79 -1.76 16.60
C LEU A 171 13.55 -0.95 17.68
N ILE A 172 13.52 0.38 17.59
CA ILE A 172 14.13 1.28 18.60
C ILE A 172 13.40 1.16 19.95
N LEU A 173 12.07 1.09 19.96
CA LEU A 173 11.32 0.89 21.19
C LEU A 173 11.70 -0.44 21.86
N LYS A 174 11.84 -1.52 21.08
CA LYS A 174 12.28 -2.81 21.59
C LYS A 174 13.68 -2.76 22.19
N SER A 175 14.64 -2.08 21.54
CA SER A 175 16.00 -1.98 22.07
C SER A 175 16.04 -1.20 23.39
N LEU A 176 15.29 -0.11 23.51
CA LEU A 176 15.17 0.66 24.75
C LEU A 176 14.54 -0.16 25.88
N PHE A 177 13.51 -0.95 25.59
CA PHE A 177 12.87 -1.82 26.59
C PHE A 177 13.78 -2.94 27.10
N LEU A 178 14.68 -3.45 26.26
CA LEU A 178 15.64 -4.49 26.66
C LEU A 178 16.78 -3.94 27.53
N GLN A 179 17.12 -2.66 27.41
CA GLN A 179 18.13 -1.99 28.24
C GLN A 179 17.61 -1.53 29.61
N SER A 180 16.29 -1.48 29.79
CA SER A 180 15.62 -1.11 31.05
C SER A 180 15.44 -2.29 32.02
N LYS A 181 15.99 -3.46 31.69
CA LYS A 181 16.09 -4.62 32.59
C LYS A 181 17.52 -4.73 33.10
#